data_AF-A0A4S3PNQ8-F1
#
_entry.id   AF-A0A4S3PNQ8-F1
#
_cell.length_a   1.000
_cell.length_b   1.000
_cell.length_c   1.000
_cell.angle_alpha   90.00
_cell.angle_beta   90.00
_cell.angle_gamma   90.00
#
_symmetry.space_group_name_H-M   'P 1'
#
loop_
_entity.id
_entity.type
_entity.pdbx_description
1 polymer ?
#
loop_
_entity_poly.entity_id
_entity_poly.type
_entity_poly.pdbx_seq_one_letter_code
_entity_poly.pdbx_strand_id
1 'polypeptide(L)'
;MKAYTLIILSFFILSSCSSYKAQPPIPESDEKQIIFFSDENNLRNETSYYDALLELKNKFPTEIENMKVVSSDENRLYTKYQIEQYPSLLIVQQDKILQKIEGNVDKDEIITPLENVLSSSTSSKK
;
A
#
# COMPACT_ATOMS: atom_id res chain seq x y z
N MET A 1 -52.43 34.01 -7.77
CA MET A 1 -51.87 32.69 -8.16
C MET A 1 -50.73 32.92 -9.14
N LYS A 2 -49.70 32.05 -9.11
CA LYS A 2 -48.51 32.04 -9.98
C LYS A 2 -47.28 32.79 -9.46
N ALA A 3 -46.90 32.52 -8.21
CA ALA A 3 -45.49 32.33 -7.88
C ALA A 3 -45.09 30.91 -8.32
N TYR A 4 -43.79 30.66 -8.46
CA TYR A 4 -43.13 29.40 -8.83
C TYR A 4 -43.12 29.07 -10.32
N THR A 5 -41.96 29.32 -10.95
CA THR A 5 -41.20 28.33 -11.76
C THR A 5 -39.96 29.02 -12.34
N LEU A 6 -39.16 29.61 -11.44
CA LEU A 6 -37.75 29.90 -11.69
C LEU A 6 -37.00 29.01 -10.72
N ILE A 7 -35.93 28.37 -11.20
CA ILE A 7 -35.08 27.39 -10.50
C ILE A 7 -35.62 25.96 -10.62
N ILE A 8 -34.99 25.19 -11.52
CA ILE A 8 -34.57 23.78 -11.40
C ILE A 8 -34.33 23.30 -12.83
N LEU A 9 -33.14 23.59 -13.38
CA LEU A 9 -32.50 22.71 -14.36
C LEU A 9 -31.00 23.00 -14.50
N SER A 10 -30.30 23.18 -13.38
CA SER A 10 -28.88 22.81 -13.32
C SER A 10 -28.82 21.36 -12.87
N PHE A 11 -29.14 20.45 -13.80
CA PHE A 11 -28.67 19.08 -13.70
C PHE A 11 -27.15 19.14 -13.88
N PHE A 12 -26.45 19.32 -12.75
CA PHE A 12 -25.03 19.05 -12.64
C PHE A 12 -24.83 17.58 -13.05
N ILE A 13 -24.35 17.42 -14.27
CA ILE A 13 -23.67 16.21 -14.74
C ILE A 13 -22.44 16.01 -13.87
N LEU A 14 -22.65 15.35 -12.72
CA LEU A 14 -21.60 14.71 -11.93
C LEU A 14 -21.19 13.45 -12.70
N SER A 15 -20.42 13.63 -13.76
CA SER A 15 -19.64 12.54 -14.35
C SER A 15 -18.59 12.15 -13.32
N SER A 16 -18.91 11.15 -12.49
CA SER A 16 -17.92 10.49 -11.64
C SER A 16 -16.94 9.79 -12.56
N CYS A 17 -15.83 10.45 -12.85
CA CYS A 17 -14.68 9.80 -13.44
C CYS A 17 -14.03 8.97 -12.34
N SER A 18 -14.52 7.76 -12.11
CA SER A 18 -13.73 6.77 -11.38
C SER A 18 -12.55 6.44 -12.29
N SER A 19 -11.45 7.17 -12.11
CA SER A 19 -10.16 6.73 -12.62
C SER A 19 -9.83 5.45 -11.88
N TYR A 20 -10.34 4.32 -12.39
CA TYR A 20 -9.74 3.03 -12.10
C TYR A 20 -8.36 3.11 -12.73
N LYS A 21 -7.42 3.66 -11.97
CA LYS A 21 -6.00 3.53 -12.27
C LYS A 21 -5.79 2.02 -12.27
N ALA A 22 -5.74 1.43 -13.47
CA ALA A 22 -5.11 0.13 -13.63
C ALA A 22 -3.78 0.26 -12.88
N GLN A 23 -3.66 -0.45 -11.76
CA GLN A 23 -2.45 -0.38 -10.97
C GLN A 23 -1.30 -0.66 -11.93
N PRO A 24 -0.26 0.18 -11.94
CA PRO A 24 0.87 -0.07 -12.80
C PRO A 24 1.37 -1.50 -12.51
N PRO A 25 1.73 -2.27 -13.54
CA PRO A 25 2.46 -3.51 -13.33
C PRO A 25 3.62 -3.19 -12.38
N ILE A 26 3.89 -4.08 -11.42
CA ILE A 26 5.05 -3.95 -10.52
C ILE A 26 6.23 -3.68 -11.44
N PRO A 27 6.84 -2.49 -11.41
CA PRO A 27 7.90 -2.16 -12.33
C PRO A 27 8.99 -3.22 -12.15
N GLU A 28 9.53 -3.73 -13.26
CA GLU A 28 10.80 -4.47 -13.28
C GLU A 28 11.96 -3.51 -12.96
N SER A 29 11.80 -2.73 -11.90
CA SER A 29 12.80 -1.82 -11.38
C SER A 29 13.74 -2.62 -10.51
N ASP A 30 15.02 -2.27 -10.57
CA ASP A 30 16.03 -2.75 -9.63
C ASP A 30 15.82 -2.16 -8.22
N GLU A 31 14.86 -1.25 -8.06
CA GLU A 31 14.50 -0.65 -6.78
C GLU A 31 13.64 -1.60 -5.93
N LYS A 32 13.82 -1.53 -4.62
CA LYS A 32 13.00 -2.27 -3.66
C LYS A 32 11.63 -1.62 -3.58
N GLN A 33 10.59 -2.43 -3.75
CA GLN A 33 9.21 -2.00 -3.61
C GLN A 33 8.62 -2.61 -2.33
N ILE A 34 8.05 -1.75 -1.49
CA ILE A 34 7.28 -2.17 -0.33
C ILE A 34 5.84 -2.43 -0.79
N ILE A 35 5.27 -3.57 -0.40
CA ILE A 35 3.88 -3.93 -0.68
C ILE A 35 3.19 -4.21 0.65
N PHE A 36 2.18 -3.43 0.97
CA PHE A 36 1.34 -3.60 2.15
C PHE A 36 0.00 -4.20 1.75
N PHE A 37 -0.31 -5.37 2.29
CA PHE A 37 -1.57 -6.07 2.10
C PHE A 37 -2.47 -5.81 3.29
N SER A 38 -3.45 -4.93 3.09
CA SER A 38 -4.42 -4.51 4.11
C SER A 38 -5.75 -5.26 3.95
N ASP A 39 -6.49 -5.39 5.05
CA ASP A 39 -7.88 -5.82 5.06
C ASP A 39 -8.74 -4.77 5.75
N GLU A 40 -9.52 -4.03 4.97
CA GLU A 40 -10.41 -2.97 5.45
C GLU A 40 -11.46 -3.49 6.46
N ASN A 41 -11.73 -4.80 6.46
CA ASN A 41 -12.65 -5.43 7.39
C ASN A 41 -12.01 -5.79 8.74
N ASN A 42 -10.67 -5.75 8.85
CA ASN A 42 -9.92 -6.18 10.03
C ASN A 42 -8.86 -5.17 10.49
N LEU A 43 -9.28 -3.93 10.66
CA LEU A 43 -8.42 -2.81 11.08
C LEU A 43 -7.76 -2.99 12.45
N ARG A 44 -8.30 -3.83 13.34
CA ARG A 44 -7.78 -4.01 14.72
C ARG A 44 -6.33 -4.47 14.74
N ASN A 45 -5.93 -5.27 13.76
CA ASN A 45 -4.59 -5.86 13.70
C ASN A 45 -3.61 -5.00 12.87
N GLU A 46 -4.07 -3.90 12.27
CA GLU A 46 -3.24 -3.05 11.40
C GLU A 46 -2.53 -1.92 12.15
N THR A 47 -2.92 -1.63 13.40
CA THR A 47 -2.35 -0.52 14.20
C THR A 47 -0.82 -0.57 14.24
N SER A 48 -0.25 -1.73 14.58
CA SER A 48 1.20 -1.93 14.65
C SER A 48 1.90 -1.70 13.30
N TYR A 49 1.22 -2.03 12.19
CA TYR A 49 1.73 -1.83 10.84
C TYR A 49 1.73 -0.35 10.45
N TYR A 50 0.66 0.39 10.74
CA TYR A 50 0.63 1.83 10.49
C TYR A 50 1.67 2.57 11.33
N ASP A 51 1.83 2.22 12.60
CA ASP A 51 2.86 2.80 13.47
C ASP A 51 4.27 2.52 12.93
N ALA A 52 4.52 1.28 12.48
CA ALA A 52 5.80 0.91 11.88
C ALA A 52 6.05 1.68 10.57
N LEU A 53 5.06 1.77 9.69
CA LEU A 53 5.16 2.50 8.42
C LEU A 53 5.36 4.00 8.62
N LEU A 54 4.73 4.60 9.64
CA LEU A 54 4.94 6.00 10.02
C LEU A 54 6.37 6.25 10.49
N GLU A 55 6.93 5.35 11.30
CA GLU A 55 8.32 5.46 11.74
C GLU A 55 9.29 5.28 10.58
N LEU A 56 9.05 4.30 9.73
CA LEU A 56 9.84 4.04 8.53
C LEU A 56 9.77 5.20 7.54
N LYS A 57 8.62 5.87 7.40
CA LYS A 57 8.48 7.07 6.56
C LYS A 57 9.44 8.18 7.00
N ASN A 58 9.71 8.32 8.30
CA ASN A 58 10.66 9.32 8.78
C ASN A 58 12.12 8.99 8.39
N LYS A 59 12.45 7.71 8.20
CA LYS A 59 13.82 7.22 7.89
C LYS A 59 14.04 6.99 6.40
N PHE A 60 13.02 6.48 5.70
CA PHE A 60 13.01 6.07 4.29
C PHE A 60 11.77 6.65 3.58
N PRO A 61 11.63 7.99 3.51
CA PRO A 61 10.43 8.63 2.99
C PRO A 61 10.14 8.24 1.53
N THR A 62 11.18 8.16 0.70
CA THR A 62 11.05 7.86 -0.74
C THR A 62 10.53 6.45 -0.98
N GLU A 63 11.07 5.47 -0.27
CA GLU A 63 10.70 4.05 -0.41
C GLU A 63 9.27 3.80 0.08
N ILE A 64 8.87 4.49 1.16
CA ILE A 64 7.51 4.41 1.71
C ILE A 64 6.51 5.17 0.82
N GLU A 65 6.88 6.31 0.23
CA GLU A 65 6.03 7.03 -0.72
C GLU A 65 5.74 6.21 -1.99
N ASN A 66 6.69 5.38 -2.41
CA ASN A 66 6.54 4.45 -3.53
C ASN A 66 5.93 3.09 -3.12
N MET A 67 5.47 2.95 -1.88
CA MET A 67 4.83 1.73 -1.42
C MET A 67 3.51 1.48 -2.16
N LYS A 68 3.26 0.19 -2.46
CA LYS A 68 1.99 -0.26 -3.00
C LYS A 68 1.10 -0.80 -1.89
N VAL A 69 -0.10 -0.23 -1.73
CA VAL A 69 -1.14 -0.79 -0.86
C VAL A 69 -2.07 -1.66 -1.70
N VAL A 70 -2.29 -2.89 -1.24
CA VAL A 70 -3.13 -3.89 -1.87
C VAL A 70 -4.26 -4.22 -0.90
N SER A 71 -5.50 -4.00 -1.34
CA SER A 71 -6.71 -4.34 -0.56
C SER A 71 -7.10 -5.79 -0.81
N SER A 72 -7.77 -6.41 0.17
CA SER A 72 -8.16 -7.82 0.18
C SER A 72 -8.97 -8.28 -1.04
N ASP A 73 -9.63 -7.34 -1.75
CA ASP A 73 -10.34 -7.61 -3.00
C ASP A 73 -9.41 -8.02 -4.17
N GLU A 74 -8.11 -7.68 -4.11
CA GLU A 74 -7.17 -7.85 -5.22
C GLU A 74 -6.45 -9.22 -5.23
N ASN A 75 -7.23 -10.30 -5.37
CA ASN A 75 -6.79 -11.71 -5.27
C ASN A 75 -5.52 -12.12 -6.05
N ARG A 76 -5.19 -11.42 -7.15
CA ARG A 76 -4.04 -11.78 -8.01
C ARG A 76 -2.70 -11.66 -7.28
N LEU A 77 -2.51 -10.59 -6.50
CA LEU A 77 -1.25 -10.36 -5.80
C LEU A 77 -1.12 -11.24 -4.56
N TYR A 78 -2.23 -11.49 -3.85
CA TYR A 78 -2.27 -12.47 -2.76
C TYR A 78 -1.84 -13.86 -3.22
N THR A 79 -2.37 -14.30 -4.37
CA THR A 79 -2.01 -15.60 -4.95
C THR A 79 -0.55 -15.62 -5.42
N LYS A 80 -0.07 -14.54 -6.07
CA LYS A 80 1.31 -14.45 -6.57
C LYS A 80 2.35 -14.59 -5.45
N TYR A 81 2.11 -13.93 -4.31
CA TYR A 81 3.05 -13.89 -3.19
C TYR A 81 2.73 -14.86 -2.05
N GLN A 82 1.69 -15.70 -2.22
CA GLN A 82 1.25 -16.69 -1.24
C GLN A 82 1.05 -16.07 0.16
N ILE A 83 0.21 -15.04 0.21
CA ILE A 83 -0.15 -14.35 1.45
C ILE A 83 -1.27 -15.13 2.13
N GLU A 84 -1.04 -15.57 3.35
CA GLU A 84 -1.97 -16.44 4.09
C GLU A 84 -2.71 -15.70 5.20
N GLN A 85 -2.15 -14.60 5.72
CA GLN A 85 -2.72 -13.86 6.83
C GLN A 85 -2.81 -12.34 6.56
N TYR A 86 -3.71 -11.70 7.30
CA TYR A 86 -3.89 -10.24 7.30
C TYR A 86 -3.61 -9.65 8.68
N PRO A 87 -3.05 -8.43 8.73
CA PRO A 87 -2.37 -7.73 7.63
C PRO A 87 -1.05 -8.42 7.25
N SER A 88 -0.49 -8.05 6.10
CA SER A 88 0.83 -8.53 5.66
C SER A 88 1.65 -7.44 4.99
N LEU A 89 2.97 -7.51 5.12
CA LEU A 89 3.89 -6.56 4.51
C LEU A 89 5.09 -7.27 3.89
N LEU A 90 5.43 -6.85 2.67
CA LEU A 90 6.46 -7.45 1.85
C LEU A 90 7.41 -6.40 1.31
N ILE A 91 8.69 -6.76 1.21
CA ILE A 91 9.64 -6.06 0.36
C ILE A 91 9.98 -6.97 -0.81
N VAL A 92 9.75 -6.48 -2.02
CA VAL A 92 10.08 -7.19 -3.26
C VAL A 92 11.12 -6.41 -4.06
N GLN A 93 12.01 -7.13 -4.74
CA GLN A 93 12.97 -6.57 -5.69
C GLN A 93 13.11 -7.56 -6.84
N GLN A 94 12.93 -7.10 -8.09
CA GLN A 94 12.99 -7.97 -9.28
C GLN A 94 12.17 -9.27 -9.12
N ASP A 95 10.92 -9.15 -8.64
CA ASP A 95 10.01 -10.27 -8.35
C ASP A 95 10.46 -11.28 -7.28
N LYS A 96 11.57 -11.00 -6.56
CA LYS A 96 11.99 -11.79 -5.40
C LYS A 96 11.52 -11.13 -4.11
N ILE A 97 10.98 -11.94 -3.20
CA ILE A 97 10.62 -11.52 -1.85
C ILE A 97 11.92 -11.44 -1.03
N LEU A 98 12.30 -10.23 -0.61
CA LEU A 98 13.43 -9.99 0.28
C LEU A 98 13.04 -10.15 1.76
N GLN A 99 11.83 -9.69 2.10
CA GLN A 99 11.27 -9.81 3.42
C GLN A 99 9.75 -10.00 3.31
N LYS A 100 9.20 -10.83 4.18
CA LYS A 100 7.76 -11.06 4.32
C LYS A 100 7.40 -11.12 5.79
N ILE A 101 6.36 -10.40 6.17
CA ILE A 101 5.82 -10.33 7.52
C ILE A 101 4.32 -10.47 7.39
N GLU A 102 3.73 -11.40 8.12
CA GLU A 102 2.30 -11.69 8.03
C GLU A 102 1.69 -11.79 9.43
N GLY A 103 0.43 -11.36 9.53
CA GLY A 103 -0.40 -11.51 10.72
C GLY A 103 -0.15 -10.43 11.77
N ASN A 104 -0.60 -10.72 12.99
CA ASN A 104 -0.52 -9.78 14.11
C ASN A 104 0.85 -9.83 14.77
N VAL A 105 1.73 -8.91 14.38
CA VAL A 105 3.08 -8.74 14.93
C VAL A 105 3.24 -7.37 15.57
N ASP A 106 4.21 -7.25 16.47
CA ASP A 106 4.51 -5.99 17.13
C ASP A 106 5.29 -5.04 16.22
N LYS A 107 5.19 -3.73 16.50
CA LYS A 107 5.82 -2.67 15.70
C LYS A 107 7.32 -2.91 15.46
N ASP A 108 8.05 -3.27 16.50
CA ASP A 108 9.51 -3.42 16.44
C ASP A 108 9.94 -4.66 15.63
N GLU A 109 9.07 -5.68 15.59
CA GLU A 109 9.26 -6.88 14.75
C GLU A 109 9.01 -6.57 13.26
N ILE A 110 8.28 -5.49 12.95
CA ILE A 110 8.11 -4.98 11.58
C ILE A 110 9.30 -4.08 11.22
N ILE A 111 9.63 -3.10 12.06
CA ILE A 111 10.64 -2.08 11.75
C ILE A 111 12.02 -2.71 11.54
N THR A 112 12.49 -3.52 12.50
CA THR A 112 13.85 -4.07 12.50
C THR A 112 14.22 -4.78 11.18
N PRO A 113 13.44 -5.78 10.70
CA PRO A 113 13.77 -6.46 9.45
C PRO A 113 13.64 -5.55 8.22
N LEU A 114 12.65 -4.64 8.21
CA LEU A 114 12.47 -3.71 7.09
C LEU A 114 13.66 -2.75 6.97
N GLU A 115 14.13 -2.18 8.09
CA GLU A 115 15.27 -1.28 8.10
C GLU A 115 16.56 -1.96 7.64
N ASN A 116 16.78 -3.21 8.06
CA ASN A 116 17.94 -3.98 7.62
C ASN A 116 17.94 -4.18 6.10
N VAL A 117 16.77 -4.51 5.53
CA VAL A 117 16.63 -4.68 4.09
C VAL A 117 16.74 -3.33 3.37
N LEU A 118 16.10 -2.26 3.84
CA LEU A 118 16.12 -0.95 3.15
C LEU A 118 17.49 -0.25 3.27
N SER A 119 18.20 -0.38 4.38
CA SER A 119 19.53 0.21 4.56
C SER A 119 20.61 -0.44 3.69
N SER A 120 20.51 -1.75 3.42
CA SER A 120 21.43 -2.48 2.55
C SER A 120 21.47 -1.98 1.10
N SER A 121 20.52 -1.12 0.69
CA SER A 121 20.48 -0.47 -0.64
C SER A 121 21.50 0.66 -0.80
N THR A 122 22.00 1.24 0.29
CA THR A 122 22.83 2.45 0.25
C THR A 122 24.29 2.22 -0.20
N SER A 123 24.66 0.99 -0.56
CA SER A 123 26.03 0.61 -0.94
C SER A 123 26.29 0.50 -2.46
N SER A 124 25.35 0.89 -3.33
CA SER A 124 25.59 0.91 -4.78
C SER A 124 25.27 2.26 -5.41
N LYS A 125 26.04 3.27 -5.00
CA LYS A 125 26.35 4.41 -5.88
C LYS A 125 27.83 4.72 -5.72
N LYS A 126 28.65 3.98 -6.47
CA LYS A 126 30.06 4.32 -6.70
C LYS A 126 30.15 5.15 -7.98
#